data_AF-A0A967CBX1-F1
#
_entry.id   AF-A0A967CBX1-F1
#
_cell.length_a   1.000
_cell.length_b   1.000
_cell.length_c   1.000
_cell.angle_alpha   90.00
_cell.angle_beta   90.00
_cell.angle_gamma   90.00
#
_symmetry.space_group_name_H-M   'P 1'
#
loop_
_entity.id
_entity.type
_entity.pdbx_description
1 polymer ?
#
loop_
_entity_poly.entity_id
_entity_poly.type
_entity_poly.pdbx_seq_one_letter_code
_entity_poly.pdbx_strand_id
1 'polypeptide(L)'
;MGRYEGAWIKRGSAHYPEGFQNVSEPPPGVYVAGNRALLNESAVAMVGSRKASHYGIEMAEALAFDLAKQGWVIVSGFAQGIDTAAHRGALAAGGKTIAVLGCGLAINYPKPNRELRLRLEREGLVVSEFEPNAPPYPAHFPQRNRLIAGLSVALVVVEA
;
A
#
# COMPACT_ATOMS: atom_id res chain seq x y z
N MET A 1 10.85 16.92 14.45
CA MET A 1 9.46 17.08 13.95
C MET A 1 9.56 17.43 12.46
N GLY A 2 9.51 16.43 11.57
CA GLY A 2 9.69 16.64 10.12
C GLY A 2 8.39 17.10 9.48
N ARG A 3 8.43 18.10 8.59
CA ARG A 3 7.26 18.53 7.81
C ARG A 3 6.83 17.39 6.87
N TYR A 4 5.54 17.12 6.86
CA TYR A 4 4.89 16.21 5.92
C TYR A 4 4.59 16.98 4.62
N GLU A 5 4.99 16.44 3.46
CA GLU A 5 4.77 17.01 2.12
C GLU A 5 3.74 16.23 1.27
N GLY A 6 2.91 15.38 1.87
CA GLY A 6 1.89 14.66 1.11
C GLY A 6 0.61 15.46 0.91
N ALA A 7 -0.21 15.05 -0.06
CA ALA A 7 -1.47 15.70 -0.40
C ALA A 7 -2.65 15.01 0.29
N TRP A 8 -3.68 15.78 0.67
CA TRP A 8 -4.98 15.25 1.08
C TRP A 8 -5.92 15.18 -0.11
N ILE A 9 -6.50 14.02 -0.36
CA ILE A 9 -7.51 13.78 -1.40
C ILE A 9 -8.85 13.60 -0.71
N LYS A 10 -9.72 14.61 -0.83
CA LYS A 10 -11.04 14.62 -0.22
C LYS A 10 -12.04 13.75 -1.00
N ARG A 11 -12.92 13.04 -0.29
CA ARG A 11 -14.07 12.32 -0.88
C ARG A 11 -14.95 13.28 -1.68
N GLY A 12 -15.37 12.82 -2.87
CA GLY A 12 -16.14 13.61 -3.83
C GLY A 12 -15.31 14.55 -4.71
N SER A 13 -13.98 14.62 -4.51
CA SER A 13 -13.10 15.26 -5.49
C SER A 13 -12.85 14.34 -6.69
N ALA A 14 -12.49 14.92 -7.84
CA ALA A 14 -12.18 14.18 -9.07
C ALA A 14 -10.97 13.23 -8.94
N HIS A 15 -10.18 13.34 -7.87
CA HIS A 15 -9.02 12.50 -7.62
C HIS A 15 -9.27 11.43 -6.55
N TYR A 16 -10.48 11.38 -5.98
CA TYR A 16 -10.82 10.36 -4.99
C TYR A 16 -10.95 8.99 -5.67
N PRO A 17 -10.34 7.92 -5.12
CA PRO A 17 -10.31 6.62 -5.79
C PRO A 17 -11.71 6.06 -5.97
N GLU A 18 -12.06 5.65 -7.19
CA GLU A 18 -13.39 5.08 -7.47
C GLU A 18 -13.64 3.81 -6.66
N GLY A 19 -12.60 2.99 -6.51
CA GLY A 19 -12.67 1.74 -5.74
C GLY A 19 -13.04 1.92 -4.26
N PHE A 20 -12.80 3.11 -3.69
CA PHE A 20 -13.24 3.41 -2.32
C PHE A 20 -14.74 3.64 -2.21
N GLN A 21 -15.47 3.86 -3.30
CA GLN A 21 -16.93 3.99 -3.21
C GLN A 21 -17.61 2.68 -2.80
N ASN A 22 -16.96 1.55 -3.06
CA ASN A 22 -17.49 0.21 -2.81
C ASN A 22 -16.98 -0.42 -1.50
N VAL A 23 -16.08 0.24 -0.76
CA VAL A 23 -15.61 -0.29 0.54
C VAL A 23 -16.62 0.00 1.63
N SER A 24 -16.70 -0.88 2.64
CA SER A 24 -17.47 -0.61 3.85
C SER A 24 -16.92 0.65 4.52
N GLU A 25 -17.77 1.65 4.77
CA GLU A 25 -17.39 2.95 5.32
C GLU A 25 -16.27 3.66 4.53
N PRO A 26 -16.59 4.23 3.35
CA PRO A 26 -15.62 4.93 2.53
C PRO A 26 -14.97 6.09 3.29
N PRO A 27 -13.63 6.22 3.27
CA PRO A 27 -12.92 7.24 4.02
C PRO A 27 -13.36 8.65 3.59
N PRO A 28 -13.45 9.65 4.50
CA PRO A 28 -13.75 11.04 4.12
C PRO A 28 -12.68 11.65 3.21
N GLY A 29 -11.50 11.03 3.16
CA GLY A 29 -10.42 11.28 2.22
C GLY A 29 -9.19 10.47 2.59
N VAL A 30 -8.11 10.62 1.83
CA VAL A 30 -6.84 9.96 2.12
C VAL A 30 -5.66 10.90 1.94
N TYR A 31 -4.66 10.74 2.80
CA TYR A 31 -3.34 11.31 2.69
C TYR A 31 -2.50 10.47 1.72
N VAL A 32 -1.80 11.12 0.80
CA VAL A 32 -0.97 10.45 -0.21
C VAL A 32 0.41 11.06 -0.37
N ALA A 33 1.41 10.20 -0.64
CA ALA A 33 2.77 10.59 -1.01
C ALA A 33 3.26 9.75 -2.20
N GLY A 34 3.74 10.41 -3.25
CA GLY A 34 4.16 9.77 -4.51
C GLY A 34 3.17 9.98 -5.66
N ASN A 35 3.13 9.03 -6.61
CA ASN A 35 2.36 9.15 -7.84
C ASN A 35 0.86 8.85 -7.62
N ARG A 36 0.05 9.88 -7.42
CA ARG A 36 -1.41 9.77 -7.21
C ARG A 36 -2.17 9.17 -8.39
N ALA A 37 -1.62 9.16 -9.59
CA ALA A 37 -2.28 8.56 -10.76
C ALA A 37 -2.56 7.07 -10.55
N LEU A 38 -1.74 6.39 -9.74
CA LEU A 38 -1.90 4.96 -9.44
C LEU A 38 -3.21 4.61 -8.73
N LEU A 39 -3.89 5.58 -8.10
CA LEU A 39 -5.11 5.34 -7.33
C LEU A 39 -6.28 4.76 -8.14
N ASN A 40 -6.27 4.96 -9.47
CA ASN A 40 -7.31 4.49 -10.38
C ASN A 40 -6.77 3.53 -11.44
N GLU A 41 -5.53 3.05 -11.27
CA GLU A 41 -4.94 2.03 -12.14
C GLU A 41 -5.44 0.64 -11.77
N SER A 42 -5.41 -0.28 -12.74
CA SER A 42 -5.74 -1.69 -12.49
C SER A 42 -4.68 -2.35 -11.61
N ALA A 43 -5.11 -2.84 -10.44
CA ALA A 43 -4.19 -3.30 -9.41
C ALA A 43 -4.58 -4.65 -8.79
N VAL A 44 -3.57 -5.39 -8.35
CA VAL A 44 -3.71 -6.65 -7.62
C VAL A 44 -3.21 -6.47 -6.20
N ALA A 45 -4.04 -6.80 -5.22
CA ALA A 45 -3.65 -6.86 -3.82
C ALA A 45 -2.83 -8.12 -3.55
N MET A 46 -1.71 -7.97 -2.87
CA MET A 46 -0.94 -9.09 -2.34
C MET A 46 -0.76 -8.93 -0.84
N VAL A 47 -1.23 -9.91 -0.07
CA VAL A 47 -1.24 -9.87 1.40
C VAL A 47 -0.82 -11.21 1.98
N GLY A 48 -0.38 -11.20 3.23
CA GLY A 48 -0.13 -12.43 3.96
C GLY A 48 0.57 -12.24 5.31
N SER A 49 1.20 -13.31 5.78
CA SER A 49 1.84 -13.39 7.09
C SER A 49 2.91 -12.31 7.29
N ARG A 50 2.89 -11.70 8.50
CA ARG A 50 3.95 -10.80 8.97
C ARG A 50 5.24 -11.53 9.34
N LYS A 51 5.13 -12.82 9.63
CA LYS A 51 6.23 -13.74 9.95
C LYS A 51 6.23 -14.87 8.93
N ALA A 52 6.37 -14.48 7.67
CA ALA A 52 6.30 -15.42 6.55
C ALA A 52 7.51 -16.37 6.53
N SER A 53 7.30 -17.57 6.01
CA SER A 53 8.38 -18.49 5.69
C SER A 53 9.32 -17.91 4.62
N HIS A 54 10.55 -18.45 4.53
CA HIS A 54 11.48 -18.04 3.47
C HIS A 54 10.87 -18.26 2.08
N TYR A 55 10.25 -19.42 1.86
CA TYR A 55 9.52 -19.73 0.63
C TYR A 55 8.39 -18.73 0.36
N GLY A 56 7.59 -18.38 1.37
CA GLY A 56 6.52 -17.38 1.24
C GLY A 56 7.04 -16.01 0.82
N ILE A 57 8.20 -15.60 1.33
CA ILE A 57 8.88 -14.36 0.89
C ILE A 57 9.30 -14.47 -0.57
N GLU A 58 10.02 -15.53 -0.97
CA GLU A 58 10.48 -15.70 -2.35
C GLU A 58 9.31 -15.72 -3.35
N MET A 59 8.24 -16.44 -3.00
CA MET A 59 7.02 -16.50 -3.81
C MET A 59 6.33 -15.13 -3.92
N ALA A 60 6.23 -14.38 -2.83
CA ALA A 60 5.65 -13.04 -2.87
C ALA A 60 6.47 -12.08 -3.74
N GLU A 61 7.80 -12.14 -3.67
CA GLU A 61 8.68 -11.32 -4.51
C GLU A 61 8.55 -11.70 -5.99
N ALA A 62 8.62 -12.99 -6.32
CA ALA A 62 8.54 -13.47 -7.69
C ALA A 62 7.17 -13.16 -8.33
N LEU A 63 6.07 -13.47 -7.64
CA LEU A 63 4.72 -13.19 -8.14
C LEU A 63 4.50 -11.69 -8.36
N ALA A 64 4.92 -10.85 -7.42
CA ALA A 64 4.79 -9.41 -7.56
C ALA A 64 5.65 -8.86 -8.72
N PHE A 65 6.85 -9.41 -8.91
CA PHE A 65 7.72 -9.05 -10.03
C PHE A 65 7.05 -9.37 -11.37
N ASP A 66 6.55 -10.59 -11.54
CA ASP A 66 5.94 -11.04 -12.80
C ASP A 66 4.67 -10.26 -13.12
N LEU A 67 3.79 -10.05 -12.13
CA LEU A 67 2.60 -9.23 -12.30
C LEU A 67 2.95 -7.78 -12.67
N ALA A 68 3.94 -7.20 -12.00
CA ALA A 68 4.40 -5.84 -12.30
C ALA A 68 5.04 -5.71 -13.69
N LYS A 69 5.75 -6.75 -14.16
CA LYS A 69 6.25 -6.81 -15.55
C LYS A 69 5.14 -6.80 -16.59
N GLN A 70 3.98 -7.36 -16.26
CA GLN A 70 2.79 -7.34 -17.11
C GLN A 70 1.98 -6.04 -16.98
N GLY A 71 2.47 -5.05 -16.23
CA GLY A 71 1.83 -3.74 -16.08
C GLY A 71 0.82 -3.63 -14.93
N TRP A 72 0.64 -4.67 -14.13
CA TRP A 72 -0.24 -4.60 -12.95
C TRP A 72 0.39 -3.76 -11.85
N VAL A 73 -0.42 -2.92 -11.21
CA VAL A 73 -0.02 -2.25 -9.98
C VAL A 73 -0.16 -3.21 -8.80
N ILE A 74 0.86 -3.32 -7.95
CA ILE A 74 0.79 -4.15 -6.74
C ILE A 74 0.32 -3.31 -5.56
N VAL A 75 -0.79 -3.67 -4.92
CA VAL A 75 -1.26 -3.01 -3.68
C VAL A 75 -0.95 -3.90 -2.49
N SER A 76 -0.38 -3.33 -1.43
CA SER A 76 -0.18 -4.05 -0.18
C SER A 76 -0.18 -3.12 1.02
N GLY A 77 -0.08 -3.70 2.22
CA GLY A 77 -0.25 -3.03 3.48
C GLY A 77 1.01 -2.53 4.16
N PHE A 78 2.18 -2.65 3.50
CA PHE A 78 3.47 -2.22 4.02
C PHE A 78 3.89 -2.85 5.37
N ALA A 79 3.27 -3.97 5.77
CA ALA A 79 3.71 -4.73 6.93
C ALA A 79 5.05 -5.44 6.65
N GLN A 80 5.70 -5.99 7.69
CA GLN A 80 6.79 -6.95 7.51
C GLN A 80 6.27 -8.22 6.82
N GLY A 81 7.17 -9.06 6.31
CA GLY A 81 6.79 -10.33 5.68
C GLY A 81 6.31 -10.14 4.24
N ILE A 82 5.19 -10.77 3.90
CA ILE A 82 4.63 -10.83 2.54
C ILE A 82 4.43 -9.43 1.92
N ASP A 83 3.89 -8.47 2.68
CA ASP A 83 3.66 -7.12 2.17
C ASP A 83 4.97 -6.44 1.71
N THR A 84 6.04 -6.58 2.50
CA THR A 84 7.35 -6.01 2.17
C THR A 84 7.92 -6.68 0.91
N ALA A 85 7.81 -8.01 0.83
CA ALA A 85 8.25 -8.80 -0.32
C ALA A 85 7.52 -8.39 -1.60
N ALA A 86 6.19 -8.27 -1.57
CA ALA A 86 5.39 -7.86 -2.72
C ALA A 86 5.82 -6.47 -3.25
N HIS A 87 6.03 -5.49 -2.37
CA HIS A 87 6.54 -4.19 -2.76
C HIS A 87 7.94 -4.25 -3.39
N ARG A 88 8.84 -5.06 -2.82
CA ARG A 88 10.20 -5.23 -3.38
C ARG A 88 10.17 -5.87 -4.76
N GLY A 89 9.39 -6.93 -4.96
CA GLY A 89 9.23 -7.59 -6.25
C GLY A 89 8.72 -6.64 -7.33
N ALA A 90 7.66 -5.89 -7.03
CA ALA A 90 7.08 -4.90 -7.95
C ALA A 90 8.10 -3.81 -8.36
N LEU A 91 8.85 -3.27 -7.39
CA LEU A 91 9.86 -2.26 -7.64
C LEU A 91 11.09 -2.82 -8.38
N ALA A 92 11.47 -4.07 -8.12
CA ALA A 92 12.56 -4.75 -8.83
C ALA A 92 12.22 -4.97 -10.31
N ALA A 93 10.95 -5.16 -10.65
CA ALA A 93 10.48 -5.22 -12.03
C ALA A 93 10.53 -3.86 -12.76
N GLY A 94 10.75 -2.75 -12.03
CA GLY A 94 10.54 -1.39 -12.53
C GLY A 94 9.07 -1.02 -12.66
N GLY A 95 8.17 -1.82 -12.07
CA GLY A 95 6.73 -1.61 -12.11
C GLY A 95 6.24 -0.65 -11.03
N LYS A 96 4.93 -0.68 -10.78
CA LYS A 96 4.24 0.26 -9.88
C LYS A 96 3.64 -0.46 -8.70
N THR A 97 3.62 0.22 -7.55
CA THR A 97 3.05 -0.34 -6.34
C THR A 97 2.50 0.73 -5.40
N ILE A 98 1.46 0.37 -4.66
CA ILE A 98 0.77 1.22 -3.69
C ILE A 98 0.87 0.59 -2.31
N ALA A 99 1.56 1.27 -1.39
CA ALA A 99 1.54 0.93 0.03
C ALA A 99 0.40 1.67 0.71
N VAL A 100 -0.58 0.94 1.22
CA VAL A 100 -1.56 1.52 2.13
C VAL A 100 -0.98 1.41 3.55
N LEU A 101 -1.19 2.36 4.46
CA LEU A 101 -0.64 2.33 5.83
C LEU A 101 -1.72 2.22 6.92
N GLY A 102 -1.38 1.53 8.02
CA GLY A 102 -2.15 1.51 9.27
C GLY A 102 -1.78 2.64 10.25
N CYS A 103 -1.14 3.70 9.76
CA CYS A 103 -0.69 4.85 10.54
C CYS A 103 -0.55 6.08 9.65
N GLY A 104 -0.33 7.25 10.24
CA GLY A 104 -0.12 8.49 9.52
C GLY A 104 1.16 8.50 8.68
N LEU A 105 1.18 9.28 7.61
CA LEU A 105 2.31 9.34 6.67
C LEU A 105 3.61 9.93 7.27
N ALA A 106 3.54 10.65 8.39
CA ALA A 106 4.72 11.14 9.12
C ALA A 106 5.35 10.06 10.04
N ILE A 107 4.70 8.89 10.16
CA ILE A 107 5.17 7.79 11.00
C ILE A 107 5.89 6.74 10.16
N ASN A 108 7.18 6.57 10.42
CA ASN A 108 7.97 5.51 9.80
C ASN A 108 7.72 4.17 10.50
N TYR A 109 6.67 3.45 10.08
CA TYR A 109 6.33 2.12 10.57
C TYR A 109 6.08 1.14 9.42
N PRO A 110 6.67 -0.07 9.46
CA PRO A 110 7.62 -0.56 10.46
C PRO A 110 9.02 0.08 10.27
N LYS A 111 9.73 0.35 11.37
CA LYS A 111 11.04 1.05 11.34
C LYS A 111 12.07 0.45 10.37
N PRO A 112 12.22 -0.89 10.26
CA PRO A 112 13.21 -1.49 9.34
C PRO A 112 12.95 -1.18 7.86
N ASN A 113 11.70 -0.89 7.47
CA ASN A 113 11.33 -0.67 6.08
C ASN A 113 11.54 0.79 5.61
N ARG A 114 12.32 1.60 6.34
CA ARG A 114 12.50 3.02 6.02
C ARG A 114 13.00 3.28 4.61
N GLU A 115 13.94 2.47 4.12
CA GLU A 115 14.48 2.66 2.77
C GLU A 115 13.46 2.30 1.69
N LEU A 116 12.77 1.16 1.87
CA LEU A 116 11.68 0.76 1.00
C LEU A 116 10.57 1.82 0.99
N ARG A 117 10.27 2.41 2.15
CA ARG A 117 9.31 3.50 2.28
C ARG A 117 9.65 4.67 1.38
N LEU A 118 10.88 5.17 1.47
CA LEU A 118 11.34 6.31 0.67
C LEU A 118 11.33 5.97 -0.83
N ARG A 119 11.62 4.71 -1.16
CA ARG A 119 11.58 4.23 -2.54
C ARG A 119 10.14 4.20 -3.08
N LEU A 120 9.18 3.74 -2.29
CA LEU A 120 7.75 3.78 -2.62
C LEU A 120 7.24 5.19 -2.87
N GLU A 121 7.64 6.17 -2.06
CA GLU A 121 7.25 7.57 -2.25
C GLU A 121 7.80 8.17 -3.55
N ARG A 122 8.93 7.66 -4.06
CA ARG A 122 9.56 8.13 -5.31
C ARG A 122 9.05 7.40 -6.55
N GLU A 123 8.91 6.07 -6.47
CA GLU A 123 8.68 5.20 -7.63
C GLU A 123 7.22 4.70 -7.73
N GLY A 124 6.49 4.75 -6.61
CA GLY A 124 5.11 4.27 -6.48
C GLY A 124 4.22 5.28 -5.76
N LEU A 125 3.37 4.78 -4.88
CA LEU A 125 2.45 5.58 -4.08
C LEU A 125 2.34 5.03 -2.67
N VAL A 126 2.16 5.94 -1.72
CA VAL A 126 1.71 5.59 -0.39
C VAL A 126 0.43 6.32 -0.05
N VAL A 127 -0.53 5.58 0.52
CA VAL A 127 -1.83 6.04 0.97
C VAL A 127 -2.00 5.79 2.47
N SER A 128 -2.63 6.73 3.18
CA SER A 128 -3.15 6.53 4.53
C SER A 128 -4.46 7.29 4.73
N GLU A 129 -5.41 6.68 5.43
CA GLU A 129 -6.63 7.37 5.89
C GLU A 129 -6.40 8.13 7.20
N PHE A 130 -5.32 7.82 7.92
CA PHE A 130 -5.08 8.39 9.24
C PHE A 130 -4.33 9.71 9.15
N GLU A 131 -4.66 10.62 10.08
CA GLU A 131 -3.97 11.89 10.27
C GLU A 131 -2.44 11.74 10.21
N PRO A 132 -1.67 12.71 9.66
CA PRO A 132 -0.26 12.51 9.35
C PRO A 132 0.60 11.99 10.50
N ASN A 133 0.30 12.34 11.75
CA ASN A 133 1.04 11.92 12.95
C ASN A 133 0.36 10.76 13.72
N ALA A 134 -0.71 10.17 13.19
CA ALA A 134 -1.43 9.09 13.86
C ALA A 134 -0.53 7.86 14.05
N PRO A 135 -0.36 7.35 15.28
CA PRO A 135 0.49 6.19 15.55
C PRO A 135 -0.14 4.89 15.02
N PRO A 136 0.65 3.80 14.92
CA PRO A 136 0.19 2.52 14.38
C PRO A 136 -0.61 1.72 15.42
N TYR A 137 -1.82 2.18 15.75
CA TYR A 137 -2.70 1.46 16.68
C TYR A 137 -3.16 0.12 16.09
N PRO A 138 -3.26 -0.96 16.89
CA PRO A 138 -3.70 -2.27 16.42
C PRO A 138 -5.02 -2.24 15.64
N ALA A 139 -5.98 -1.40 16.05
CA ALA A 139 -7.28 -1.26 15.38
C ALA A 139 -7.19 -0.67 13.96
N HIS A 140 -6.13 0.08 13.64
CA HIS A 140 -5.95 0.68 12.32
C HIS A 140 -5.66 -0.36 11.24
N PHE A 141 -5.03 -1.50 11.58
CA PHE A 141 -4.62 -2.47 10.57
C PHE A 141 -5.81 -3.20 9.93
N PRO A 142 -6.79 -3.73 10.69
CA PRO A 142 -8.01 -4.27 10.08
C PRO A 142 -8.80 -3.20 9.31
N GLN A 143 -8.94 -1.98 9.87
CA GLN A 143 -9.68 -0.89 9.22
C GLN A 143 -9.07 -0.51 7.86
N ARG A 144 -7.75 -0.46 7.79
CA ARG A 144 -7.02 -0.15 6.57
C ARG A 144 -7.25 -1.19 5.48
N ASN A 145 -7.38 -2.47 5.82
CA ASN A 145 -7.40 -3.56 4.83
C ASN A 145 -8.53 -3.42 3.80
N ARG A 146 -9.64 -2.78 4.17
CA ARG A 146 -10.72 -2.46 3.22
C ARG A 146 -10.25 -1.54 2.07
N LEU A 147 -9.27 -0.66 2.32
CA LEU A 147 -8.69 0.21 1.29
C LEU A 147 -7.77 -0.58 0.34
N ILE A 148 -7.04 -1.58 0.86
CA ILE A 148 -6.25 -2.49 0.00
C ILE A 148 -7.19 -3.22 -0.95
N ALA A 149 -8.28 -3.77 -0.42
CA ALA A 149 -9.30 -4.43 -1.21
C ALA A 149 -9.96 -3.46 -2.20
N GLY A 150 -10.32 -2.25 -1.75
CA GLY A 150 -10.96 -1.25 -2.60
C GLY A 150 -10.10 -0.76 -3.76
N LEU A 151 -8.78 -0.69 -3.61
CA LEU A 151 -7.87 -0.31 -4.69
C LEU A 151 -7.57 -1.44 -5.69
N SER A 152 -8.09 -2.65 -5.47
CA SER A 152 -7.65 -3.83 -6.20
C SER A 152 -8.80 -4.56 -6.86
N VAL A 153 -8.58 -5.06 -8.08
CA VAL A 153 -9.58 -5.88 -8.80
C VAL A 153 -9.51 -7.35 -8.40
N ALA A 154 -8.38 -7.78 -7.84
CA ALA A 154 -8.15 -9.12 -7.34
C ALA A 154 -7.24 -9.07 -6.10
N LEU A 155 -7.31 -10.11 -5.26
CA LEU A 155 -6.47 -10.26 -4.08
C LEU A 155 -5.85 -11.66 -4.03
N VAL A 156 -4.55 -11.70 -3.77
CA VAL A 156 -3.76 -12.91 -3.59
C VAL A 156 -3.29 -12.99 -2.14
N VAL A 157 -3.68 -14.05 -1.45
CA VAL A 157 -3.12 -14.42 -0.14
C VAL A 157 -1.97 -15.38 -0.38
N VAL A 158 -0.73 -14.95 -0.12
CA VAL A 158 0.45 -15.77 -0.42
C VAL A 158 0.69 -16.82 0.68
N GLU A 159 0.55 -16.41 1.94
CA GLU A 159 0.71 -17.24 3.13
C GLU A 159 -0.12 -16.62 4.26
N ALA A 160 -0.86 -17.41 5.04
CA ALA A 160 -1.74 -16.92 6.11
C ALA A 160 -1.68 -17.81 7.36
#